data_AF-F3CCT2-F1
#
_entry.id   AF-F3CCT2-F1
#
_cell.length_a   1.000
_cell.length_b   1.000
_cell.length_c   1.000
_cell.angle_alpha   90.00
_cell.angle_beta   90.00
_cell.angle_gamma   90.00
#
_symmetry.space_group_name_H-M   'P 1'
#
loop_
_entity.id
_entity.type
_entity.pdbx_description
1 polymer ?
#
loop_
_entity_poly.entity_id
_entity_poly.type
_entity_poly.pdbx_seq_one_letter_code
_entity_poly.pdbx_strand_id
1 'polypeptide(L)'
;MFRIIQPHHWKLAALMVASNLGLLAFLAFGNVKQVSEWQWLDIVGEGGSALLSLVWLFLVFKSRPAGRVTNYLSTGLSCVFFSWWIDALDEFIRLPSHIQWGHWLESGPMPIGLILLTLGIYHWHREQLAISAQMEKRERGFREHRLYDKLTPLGSADYLKRQLVVSLEESLCQQQPLSLLVLDVDDFSAINNAFGHAEGDEVLSALSHLLVLNLRRQDLLCRLAGDRFVVFLP
;
A
#
# COMPACT_ATOMS: atom_id res chain seq x y z
N MET A 1 7.61 12.15 -13.73
CA MET A 1 7.89 10.72 -14.01
C MET A 1 9.37 10.36 -13.86
N PHE A 2 10.32 11.14 -14.41
CA PHE A 2 11.77 10.87 -14.31
C PHE A 2 12.44 11.05 -12.92
N ARG A 3 11.80 11.74 -11.97
CA ARG A 3 12.38 11.99 -10.62
C ARG A 3 12.56 10.74 -9.75
N ILE A 4 11.80 9.67 -10.00
CA ILE A 4 11.87 8.44 -9.19
C ILE A 4 13.06 7.56 -9.62
N ILE A 5 13.49 7.65 -10.87
CA ILE A 5 14.59 6.84 -11.44
C ILE A 5 15.96 7.51 -11.24
N GLN A 6 15.98 8.84 -11.08
CA GLN A 6 17.22 9.60 -10.83
C GLN A 6 18.13 9.01 -9.73
N PRO A 7 17.67 8.55 -8.56
CA PRO A 7 18.58 7.97 -7.55
C PRO A 7 19.16 6.58 -7.93
N HIS A 8 18.71 5.98 -9.04
CA HIS A 8 19.05 4.61 -9.44
C HIS A 8 20.00 4.52 -10.64
N HIS A 9 20.34 5.65 -11.28
CA HIS A 9 21.23 5.66 -12.46
C HIS A 9 22.60 5.01 -12.18
N TRP A 10 23.17 5.23 -10.99
CA TRP A 10 24.48 4.67 -10.63
C TRP A 10 24.44 3.13 -10.57
N LYS A 11 23.31 2.54 -10.17
CA LYS A 11 23.15 1.08 -10.11
C LYS A 11 23.08 0.48 -11.50
N LEU A 12 22.34 1.15 -12.40
CA LEU A 12 22.27 0.76 -13.81
C LEU A 12 23.63 0.91 -14.48
N ALA A 13 24.36 1.99 -14.19
CA ALA A 13 25.72 2.19 -14.67
C ALA A 13 26.67 1.10 -14.15
N ALA A 14 26.60 0.76 -12.86
CA ALA A 14 27.41 -0.32 -12.28
C ALA A 14 27.10 -1.69 -12.92
N LEU A 15 25.81 -1.99 -13.15
CA LEU A 15 25.40 -3.22 -13.84
C LEU A 15 25.90 -3.27 -15.29
N MET A 16 25.81 -2.14 -15.99
CA MET A 16 26.31 -2.01 -17.36
C MET A 16 27.83 -2.19 -17.41
N VAL A 17 28.58 -1.56 -16.50
CA VAL A 17 30.04 -1.74 -16.43
C VAL A 17 30.39 -3.19 -16.12
N ALA A 18 29.73 -3.82 -15.14
CA ALA A 18 30.00 -5.21 -14.79
C ALA A 18 29.75 -6.18 -15.97
N SER A 19 28.59 -6.07 -16.62
CA SER A 19 28.24 -6.92 -17.78
C SER A 19 29.19 -6.72 -18.97
N ASN A 20 29.62 -5.49 -19.23
CA ASN A 20 30.61 -5.21 -20.28
C ASN A 20 32.00 -5.76 -19.91
N LEU A 21 32.43 -5.66 -18.65
CA LEU A 21 33.69 -6.27 -18.20
C LEU A 21 33.67 -7.79 -18.33
N GLY A 22 32.53 -8.43 -18.01
CA GLY A 22 32.32 -9.86 -18.23
C GLY A 22 32.47 -10.24 -19.71
N LEU A 23 31.77 -9.52 -20.60
CA LEU A 23 31.88 -9.71 -22.05
C LEU A 23 33.32 -9.53 -22.55
N LEU A 24 34.01 -8.48 -22.11
CA LEU A 24 35.40 -8.23 -22.50
C LEU A 24 36.35 -9.34 -22.01
N ALA A 25 36.13 -9.87 -20.81
CA ALA A 25 36.91 -11.00 -20.30
C ALA A 25 36.71 -12.26 -21.15
N PHE A 26 35.46 -12.56 -21.53
CA PHE A 26 35.16 -13.67 -22.43
C PHE A 26 35.82 -13.48 -23.81
N LEU A 27 35.75 -12.28 -24.39
CA LEU A 27 36.40 -12.00 -25.67
C LEU A 27 37.94 -12.03 -25.61
N ALA A 28 38.53 -11.67 -24.46
CA ALA A 28 39.99 -11.64 -24.29
C ALA A 28 40.60 -13.03 -24.07
N PHE A 29 39.89 -13.92 -23.38
CA PHE A 29 40.40 -15.23 -22.99
C PHE A 29 39.74 -16.41 -23.72
N GLY A 30 38.61 -16.19 -24.39
CA GLY A 30 37.84 -17.20 -25.11
C GLY A 30 38.01 -17.13 -26.62
N ASN A 31 37.50 -18.15 -27.30
CA ASN A 31 37.41 -18.20 -28.76
C ASN A 31 35.95 -18.20 -29.21
N VAL A 32 35.62 -17.44 -30.25
CA VAL A 32 34.25 -17.37 -30.78
C VAL A 32 33.87 -18.72 -31.39
N LYS A 33 32.74 -19.29 -30.92
CA LYS A 33 32.17 -20.53 -31.44
C LYS A 33 31.64 -20.32 -32.87
N GLN A 34 31.74 -21.35 -33.71
CA GLN A 34 31.08 -21.32 -35.01
C GLN A 34 29.55 -21.42 -34.84
N VAL A 35 28.79 -20.84 -35.78
CA VAL A 35 27.32 -20.83 -35.75
C VAL A 35 26.72 -22.25 -35.69
N SER A 36 27.43 -23.25 -36.21
CA SER A 36 27.02 -24.66 -36.13
C SER A 36 27.07 -25.25 -34.73
N GLU A 37 27.83 -24.63 -33.82
CA GLU A 37 27.95 -25.07 -32.41
C GLU A 37 26.97 -24.33 -31.49
N TRP A 38 26.17 -23.39 -32.00
CA TRP A 38 25.23 -22.60 -31.20
C TRP A 38 24.02 -23.43 -30.78
N GLN A 39 23.70 -23.40 -29.49
CA GLN A 39 22.46 -23.97 -28.98
C GLN A 39 21.38 -22.89 -28.91
N TRP A 40 20.53 -22.83 -29.94
CA TRP A 40 19.49 -21.80 -30.04
C TRP A 40 18.51 -21.80 -28.86
N LEU A 41 18.22 -22.95 -28.27
CA LEU A 41 17.33 -23.05 -27.12
C LEU A 41 17.92 -22.33 -25.90
N ASP A 42 19.21 -22.53 -25.65
CA ASP A 42 19.94 -21.96 -24.51
C ASP A 42 20.13 -20.46 -24.70
N ILE A 43 20.52 -20.03 -25.91
CA ILE A 43 20.61 -18.60 -26.28
C ILE A 43 19.29 -17.87 -26.00
N VAL A 44 18.15 -18.47 -26.39
CA VAL A 44 16.83 -17.86 -26.17
C VAL A 44 16.43 -17.94 -24.69
N GLY A 45 16.71 -19.06 -24.02
CA GLY A 45 16.37 -19.28 -22.62
C GLY A 45 17.14 -18.37 -21.67
N GLU A 46 18.47 -18.41 -21.74
CA GLU A 46 19.40 -17.65 -20.91
C GLU A 46 19.35 -16.16 -21.26
N GLY A 47 19.49 -15.83 -22.55
CA GLY A 47 19.41 -14.45 -23.03
C GLY A 47 18.03 -13.82 -22.77
N GLY A 48 16.96 -14.59 -22.95
CA GLY A 48 15.59 -14.17 -22.60
C GLY A 48 15.41 -13.94 -21.11
N SER A 49 15.97 -14.81 -20.26
CA SER A 49 15.93 -14.68 -18.79
C SER A 49 16.72 -13.47 -18.29
N ALA A 50 17.86 -13.18 -18.91
CA ALA A 50 18.62 -11.95 -18.67
C ALA A 50 17.76 -10.72 -19.03
N LEU A 51 17.15 -10.69 -20.21
CA LEU A 51 16.30 -9.57 -20.63
C LEU A 51 15.10 -9.39 -19.70
N LEU A 52 14.44 -10.47 -19.29
CA LEU A 52 13.32 -10.44 -18.34
C LEU A 52 13.74 -9.88 -16.98
N SER A 53 14.95 -10.21 -16.52
CA SER A 53 15.51 -9.67 -15.28
C SER A 53 15.69 -8.14 -15.34
N LEU A 54 16.08 -7.59 -16.50
CA LEU A 54 16.13 -6.13 -16.71
C LEU A 54 14.73 -5.49 -16.70
N VAL A 55 13.73 -6.16 -17.29
CA VAL A 55 12.34 -5.70 -17.26
C VAL A 55 11.84 -5.62 -15.81
N TRP A 56 12.08 -6.66 -15.02
CA TRP A 56 11.74 -6.66 -13.59
C TRP A 56 12.49 -5.58 -12.82
N LEU A 57 13.77 -5.35 -13.12
CA LEU A 57 14.57 -4.30 -12.49
C LEU A 57 13.97 -2.91 -12.77
N PHE A 58 13.54 -2.67 -14.00
CA PHE A 58 12.86 -1.44 -14.39
C PHE A 58 11.51 -1.28 -13.66
N LEU A 59 10.70 -2.35 -13.56
CA LEU A 59 9.44 -2.34 -12.82
C LEU A 59 9.65 -2.03 -11.33
N VAL A 60 10.70 -2.56 -10.70
CA VAL A 60 11.06 -2.25 -9.31
C VAL A 60 11.36 -0.76 -9.14
N PHE A 61 12.16 -0.15 -10.03
CA PHE A 61 12.46 1.28 -9.96
C PHE A 61 11.28 2.18 -10.30
N LYS A 62 10.36 1.73 -11.14
CA LYS A 62 9.14 2.50 -11.47
C LYS A 62 8.12 2.46 -10.34
N SER A 63 7.99 1.31 -9.67
CA SER A 63 6.94 1.08 -8.67
C SER A 63 7.28 1.66 -7.30
N ARG A 64 8.57 1.79 -6.96
CA ARG A 64 8.99 2.09 -5.59
C ARG A 64 10.05 3.18 -5.48
N PRO A 65 10.01 3.99 -4.41
CA PRO A 65 11.05 4.97 -4.11
C PRO A 65 12.36 4.29 -3.70
N ALA A 66 13.45 5.06 -3.71
CA ALA A 66 14.73 4.61 -3.19
C ALA A 66 14.63 4.29 -1.68
N GLY A 67 15.12 3.11 -1.30
CA GLY A 67 15.03 2.62 0.08
C GLY A 67 15.68 1.26 0.23
N ARG A 68 15.68 0.73 1.46
CA ARG A 68 16.35 -0.54 1.80
C ARG A 68 15.81 -1.70 0.97
N VAL A 69 14.49 -1.78 0.81
CA VAL A 69 13.86 -2.89 0.10
C VAL A 69 14.12 -2.81 -1.41
N THR A 70 14.02 -1.61 -1.98
CA THR A 70 14.39 -1.35 -3.37
C THR A 70 15.86 -1.69 -3.62
N ASN A 71 16.75 -1.44 -2.65
CA ASN A 71 18.15 -1.85 -2.75
C ASN A 71 18.29 -3.37 -2.83
N TYR A 72 17.72 -4.12 -1.89
CA TYR A 72 17.77 -5.58 -1.89
C TYR A 72 17.22 -6.18 -3.20
N LEU A 73 16.04 -5.74 -3.64
CA LEU A 73 15.43 -6.22 -4.87
C LEU A 73 16.27 -5.87 -6.10
N SER A 74 16.76 -4.62 -6.19
CA SER A 74 17.55 -4.17 -7.33
C SER A 74 18.90 -4.88 -7.43
N THR A 75 19.62 -5.02 -6.32
CA THR A 75 20.91 -5.72 -6.30
C THR A 75 20.71 -7.21 -6.55
N GLY A 76 19.65 -7.80 -6.00
CA GLY A 76 19.30 -9.20 -6.26
C GLY A 76 19.01 -9.47 -7.73
N LEU A 77 18.17 -8.65 -8.37
CA LEU A 77 17.88 -8.74 -9.80
C LEU A 77 19.11 -8.45 -10.67
N SER A 78 19.99 -7.54 -10.26
CA SER A 78 21.27 -7.29 -10.94
C SER A 78 22.19 -8.52 -10.91
N CYS A 79 22.28 -9.23 -9.79
CA CYS A 79 23.04 -10.47 -9.69
C CYS A 79 22.45 -11.60 -10.56
N VAL A 80 21.11 -11.73 -10.57
CA VAL A 80 20.42 -12.71 -11.42
C VAL A 80 20.62 -12.39 -12.91
N PHE A 81 20.46 -11.13 -13.30
CA PHE A 81 20.76 -10.67 -14.66
C PHE A 81 22.19 -11.00 -15.05
N PHE A 82 23.15 -10.67 -14.19
CA PHE A 82 24.56 -10.87 -14.51
C PHE A 82 24.91 -12.36 -14.66
N SER A 83 24.37 -13.23 -13.80
CA SER A 83 24.52 -14.68 -13.93
C SER A 83 23.99 -15.20 -15.27
N TRP A 84 22.73 -14.91 -15.62
CA TRP A 84 22.16 -15.30 -16.92
C TRP A 84 22.85 -14.67 -18.13
N TRP A 85 23.37 -13.45 -17.97
CA TRP A 85 24.14 -12.79 -19.03
C TRP A 85 25.45 -13.51 -19.29
N ILE A 86 26.18 -13.90 -18.25
CA ILE A 86 27.44 -14.64 -18.38
C ILE A 86 27.17 -16.03 -18.96
N ASP A 87 26.15 -16.73 -18.47
CA ASP A 87 25.73 -18.05 -18.98
C ASP A 87 25.45 -17.99 -20.49
N ALA A 88 24.65 -17.00 -20.92
CA ALA A 88 24.35 -16.78 -22.33
C ALA A 88 25.59 -16.49 -23.20
N LEU A 89 26.68 -15.95 -22.63
CA LEU A 89 27.91 -15.68 -23.38
C LEU A 89 28.68 -16.97 -23.71
N ASP A 90 28.58 -18.01 -22.89
CA ASP A 90 29.25 -19.29 -23.16
C ASP A 90 28.73 -19.94 -24.43
N GLU A 91 27.48 -19.68 -24.83
CA GLU A 91 26.92 -20.14 -26.11
C GLU A 91 27.57 -19.49 -27.34
N PHE A 92 28.14 -18.29 -27.19
CA PHE A 92 28.83 -17.59 -28.28
C PHE A 92 30.36 -17.72 -28.20
N ILE A 93 30.92 -17.84 -27.00
CA ILE A 93 32.35 -17.76 -26.75
C ILE A 93 32.77 -18.95 -25.88
N ARG A 94 33.68 -19.79 -26.37
CA ARG A 94 34.22 -20.93 -25.61
C ARG A 94 35.45 -20.49 -24.81
N LEU A 95 35.38 -20.60 -23.49
CA LEU A 95 36.53 -20.44 -22.61
C LEU A 95 37.42 -21.71 -22.59
N PRO A 96 38.75 -21.57 -22.51
CA PRO A 96 39.65 -22.69 -22.29
C PRO A 96 39.38 -23.41 -20.96
N SER A 97 39.45 -24.75 -20.96
CA SER A 97 39.14 -25.59 -19.79
C SER A 97 40.04 -25.39 -18.55
N HIS A 98 41.16 -24.68 -18.68
CA HIS A 98 42.04 -24.33 -17.55
C HIS A 98 41.57 -23.09 -16.79
N ILE A 99 40.61 -22.33 -17.33
CA ILE A 99 40.08 -21.11 -16.76
C ILE A 99 38.84 -21.42 -15.93
N GLN A 100 38.97 -21.41 -14.60
CA GLN A 100 37.87 -21.75 -13.69
C GLN A 100 37.00 -20.55 -13.26
N TRP A 101 37.44 -19.32 -13.53
CA TRP A 101 36.70 -18.13 -13.11
C TRP A 101 35.41 -17.91 -13.91
N GLY A 102 35.30 -18.44 -15.14
CA GLY A 102 34.07 -18.41 -15.95
C GLY A 102 32.91 -19.09 -15.22
N HIS A 103 33.08 -20.36 -14.88
CA HIS A 103 32.10 -21.14 -14.11
C HIS A 103 31.69 -20.49 -12.78
N TRP A 104 32.63 -19.81 -12.11
CA TRP A 104 32.30 -19.09 -10.89
C TRP A 104 31.43 -17.85 -11.16
N LEU A 105 31.67 -17.11 -12.25
CA LEU A 105 30.84 -15.97 -12.65
C LEU A 105 29.47 -16.38 -13.17
N GLU A 106 29.35 -17.55 -13.81
CA GLU A 106 28.07 -18.15 -14.24
C GLU A 106 27.16 -18.40 -13.02
N SER A 107 27.66 -19.14 -12.02
CA SER A 107 26.83 -19.68 -10.94
C SER A 107 26.91 -18.91 -9.61
N GLY A 108 28.02 -18.24 -9.31
CA GLY A 108 28.28 -17.62 -8.01
C GLY A 108 27.37 -16.43 -7.65
N PRO A 109 27.07 -15.50 -8.58
CA PRO A 109 26.18 -14.37 -8.32
C PRO A 109 24.72 -14.79 -8.07
N MET A 110 24.26 -15.92 -8.63
CA MET A 110 22.87 -16.36 -8.56
C MET A 110 22.35 -16.59 -7.12
N PRO A 111 22.99 -17.41 -6.26
CA PRO A 111 22.51 -17.63 -4.89
C PRO A 111 22.52 -16.34 -4.07
N ILE A 112 23.52 -15.47 -4.28
CA ILE A 112 23.57 -14.14 -3.64
C ILE A 112 22.35 -13.33 -4.09
N GLY A 113 22.05 -13.33 -5.38
CA GLY A 113 20.88 -12.68 -5.96
C GLY A 113 19.59 -13.16 -5.33
N LEU A 114 19.39 -14.47 -5.23
CA LEU A 114 18.20 -15.09 -4.65
C LEU A 114 18.04 -14.79 -3.16
N ILE A 115 19.12 -14.79 -2.38
CA ILE A 115 19.10 -14.41 -0.96
C ILE A 115 18.66 -12.95 -0.82
N LEU A 116 19.22 -12.03 -1.62
CA LEU A 116 18.86 -10.62 -1.60
C LEU A 116 17.40 -10.41 -2.03
N LEU A 117 16.92 -11.13 -3.03
CA LEU A 117 15.50 -11.08 -3.43
C LEU A 117 14.58 -11.56 -2.31
N THR A 118 14.94 -12.66 -1.64
CA THR A 118 14.19 -13.20 -0.52
C THR A 118 14.10 -12.20 0.63
N LEU A 119 15.22 -11.58 1.00
CA LEU A 119 15.25 -10.51 2.01
C LEU A 119 14.45 -9.28 1.58
N GLY A 120 14.54 -8.91 0.30
CA GLY A 120 13.75 -7.82 -0.28
C GLY A 120 12.24 -8.09 -0.19
N ILE A 121 11.78 -9.26 -0.59
CA ILE A 121 10.36 -9.65 -0.52
C ILE A 121 9.91 -9.71 0.95
N TYR A 122 10.71 -10.28 1.85
CA TYR A 122 10.40 -10.34 3.28
C TYR A 122 10.21 -8.95 3.90
N HIS A 123 11.16 -8.04 3.66
CA HIS A 123 11.05 -6.68 4.17
C HIS A 123 9.90 -5.91 3.52
N TRP A 124 9.63 -6.15 2.23
CA TRP A 124 8.45 -5.59 1.56
C TRP A 124 7.15 -6.04 2.24
N HIS A 125 7.02 -7.33 2.54
CA HIS A 125 5.84 -7.86 3.19
C HIS A 125 5.62 -7.22 4.57
N ARG A 126 6.70 -7.01 5.34
CA ARG A 126 6.63 -6.31 6.62
C ARG A 126 6.20 -4.84 6.48
N GLU A 127 6.68 -4.13 5.47
CA GLU A 127 6.24 -2.76 5.17
C GLU A 127 4.74 -2.73 4.83
N GLN A 128 4.24 -3.69 4.04
CA GLN A 128 2.82 -3.79 3.70
C GLN A 128 1.94 -4.02 4.92
N LEU A 129 2.35 -4.91 5.83
CA LEU A 129 1.63 -5.15 7.08
C LEU A 129 1.58 -3.90 7.97
N ALA A 130 2.69 -3.17 8.07
CA ALA A 130 2.74 -1.94 8.86
C ALA A 130 1.82 -0.84 8.31
N ILE A 131 1.78 -0.66 6.97
CA ILE A 131 0.89 0.29 6.31
C ILE A 131 -0.58 -0.11 6.55
N SER A 132 -0.90 -1.40 6.40
CA SER A 132 -2.26 -1.91 6.59
C SER A 132 -2.76 -1.67 8.01
N ALA A 133 -1.92 -1.95 9.02
CA ALA A 133 -2.24 -1.70 10.42
C ALA A 133 -2.45 -0.20 10.72
N GLN A 134 -1.69 0.69 10.08
CA GLN A 134 -1.89 2.13 10.22
C GLN A 134 -3.19 2.60 9.58
N MET A 135 -3.56 2.06 8.42
CA MET A 135 -4.82 2.37 7.76
C MET A 135 -6.01 1.93 8.62
N GLU A 136 -5.95 0.72 9.17
CA GLU A 136 -7.00 0.22 10.06
C GLU A 136 -7.13 1.08 11.33
N LYS A 137 -6.01 1.50 11.94
CA LYS A 137 -6.06 2.39 13.11
C LYS A 137 -6.67 3.75 12.78
N ARG A 138 -6.35 4.33 11.61
CA ARG A 138 -6.97 5.57 11.14
C ARG A 138 -8.45 5.39 10.91
N GLU A 139 -8.85 4.30 10.26
CA GLU A 139 -10.25 3.98 10.01
C GLU A 139 -11.02 3.84 11.32
N ARG A 140 -10.48 3.12 12.31
CA ARG A 140 -11.08 3.00 13.65
C ARG A 140 -11.25 4.36 14.33
N GLY A 141 -10.21 5.19 14.33
CA GLY A 141 -10.29 6.56 14.87
C GLY A 141 -11.37 7.38 14.18
N PHE A 142 -11.45 7.34 12.84
CA PHE A 142 -12.51 8.02 12.09
C PHE A 142 -13.91 7.45 12.38
N ARG A 143 -14.04 6.13 12.59
CA ARG A 143 -15.31 5.48 12.94
C ARG A 143 -15.78 5.84 14.35
N GLU A 144 -14.85 6.01 15.30
CA GLU A 144 -15.18 6.46 16.66
C GLU A 144 -15.64 7.92 16.67
N HIS A 145 -14.97 8.80 15.91
CA HIS A 145 -15.42 10.20 15.76
C HIS A 145 -16.72 10.33 14.96
N ARG A 146 -17.10 9.33 14.15
CA ARG A 146 -18.40 9.28 13.48
C ARG A 146 -19.55 8.98 14.42
N LEU A 147 -19.31 8.49 15.64
CA LEU A 147 -20.38 8.25 16.61
C LEU A 147 -20.90 9.53 17.25
N TYR A 148 -20.20 10.64 17.09
CA TYR A 148 -20.62 11.95 17.55
C TYR A 148 -20.82 12.88 16.35
N ASP A 149 -21.76 13.79 16.45
CA ASP A 149 -21.95 14.84 15.46
C ASP A 149 -20.74 15.81 15.48
N LYS A 150 -20.42 16.37 14.31
CA LYS A 150 -19.24 17.26 14.18
C LYS A 150 -19.49 18.67 14.71
N LEU A 151 -20.76 19.07 14.76
CA LEU A 151 -21.16 20.43 15.13
C LEU A 151 -21.68 20.47 16.57
N THR A 152 -22.37 19.42 17.01
CA THR A 152 -22.95 19.30 18.35
C THR A 152 -22.29 18.13 19.08
N PRO A 153 -22.16 18.16 20.42
CA PRO A 153 -21.61 17.04 21.20
C PRO A 153 -22.54 15.81 21.26
N LEU A 154 -23.57 15.75 20.40
CA LEU A 154 -24.59 14.71 20.38
C LEU A 154 -24.12 13.44 19.68
N GLY A 155 -24.79 12.33 19.96
CA GLY A 155 -24.61 11.10 19.20
C GLY A 155 -25.03 11.28 17.74
N SER A 156 -24.35 10.60 16.82
CA SER A 156 -24.74 10.57 15.41
C SER A 156 -25.83 9.53 15.14
N ALA A 157 -26.39 9.55 13.93
CA ALA A 157 -27.28 8.51 13.44
C ALA A 157 -26.72 7.08 13.59
N ASP A 158 -25.40 6.90 13.44
CA ASP A 158 -24.74 5.61 13.58
C ASP A 158 -24.66 5.16 15.05
N TYR A 159 -24.50 6.10 15.98
CA TYR A 159 -24.54 5.81 17.42
C TYR A 159 -25.94 5.43 17.88
N LEU A 160 -26.97 6.18 17.45
CA LEU A 160 -28.38 5.86 17.71
C LEU A 160 -28.73 4.43 17.28
N LYS A 161 -28.35 4.03 16.06
CA LYS A 161 -28.62 2.67 15.55
C LYS A 161 -28.01 1.59 16.42
N ARG A 162 -26.78 1.79 16.90
CA ARG A 162 -26.12 0.82 17.80
C ARG A 162 -26.86 0.72 19.13
N GLN A 163 -27.26 1.85 19.71
CA GLN A 163 -27.99 1.85 20.97
C GLN A 163 -29.37 1.19 20.82
N LEU A 164 -30.08 1.46 19.73
CA LEU A 164 -31.37 0.84 19.44
C LEU A 164 -31.27 -0.69 19.36
N VAL A 165 -30.24 -1.25 18.71
CA VAL A 165 -30.06 -2.71 18.61
C VAL A 165 -29.91 -3.33 20.00
N VAL A 166 -29.05 -2.76 20.85
CA VAL A 166 -28.82 -3.26 22.22
C VAL A 166 -30.08 -3.14 23.07
N SER A 167 -30.72 -1.97 23.07
CA SER A 167 -31.90 -1.73 23.92
C SER A 167 -33.15 -2.48 23.44
N LEU A 168 -33.27 -2.81 22.14
CA LEU A 168 -34.37 -3.64 21.64
C LEU A 168 -34.28 -5.06 22.19
N GLU A 169 -33.07 -5.63 22.27
CA GLU A 169 -32.85 -6.95 22.88
C GLU A 169 -33.21 -6.95 24.38
N GLU A 170 -32.80 -5.90 25.11
CA GLU A 170 -33.13 -5.72 26.52
C GLU A 170 -34.63 -5.53 26.75
N SER A 171 -35.28 -4.70 25.94
CA SER A 171 -36.72 -4.42 25.98
C SER A 171 -37.55 -5.70 25.78
N LEU A 172 -37.16 -6.55 24.82
CA LEU A 172 -37.81 -7.85 24.59
C LEU A 172 -37.68 -8.78 25.79
N CYS A 173 -36.53 -8.76 26.47
CA CYS A 173 -36.29 -9.56 27.66
C CYS A 173 -37.07 -9.06 28.90
N GLN A 174 -37.11 -7.74 29.09
CA GLN A 174 -37.69 -7.09 30.28
C GLN A 174 -39.16 -6.67 30.09
N GLN A 175 -39.72 -6.84 28.88
CA GLN A 175 -41.06 -6.39 28.49
C GLN A 175 -41.33 -4.90 28.77
N GLN A 176 -40.30 -4.06 28.61
CA GLN A 176 -40.41 -2.61 28.78
C GLN A 176 -40.59 -1.90 27.43
N PRO A 177 -41.51 -0.91 27.32
CA PRO A 177 -41.73 -0.20 26.07
C PRO A 177 -40.62 0.79 25.76
N LEU A 178 -40.14 0.80 24.53
CA LEU A 178 -39.22 1.81 24.00
C LEU A 178 -39.99 2.87 23.20
N SER A 179 -39.54 4.12 23.22
CA SER A 179 -40.08 5.20 22.40
C SER A 179 -38.98 5.92 21.62
N LEU A 180 -39.32 6.42 20.44
CA LEU A 180 -38.42 7.20 19.60
C LEU A 180 -39.16 8.44 19.09
N LEU A 181 -38.59 9.61 19.33
CA LEU A 181 -39.13 10.89 18.89
C LEU A 181 -38.22 11.47 17.82
N VAL A 182 -38.79 11.87 16.69
CA VAL A 182 -38.08 12.58 15.62
C VAL A 182 -38.51 14.04 15.65
N LEU A 183 -37.53 14.93 15.64
CA LEU A 183 -37.69 16.38 15.69
C LEU A 183 -37.07 16.98 14.43
N ASP A 184 -37.76 17.94 13.82
CA ASP A 184 -37.31 18.72 12.67
C ASP A 184 -37.46 20.21 13.01
N VAL A 185 -36.52 21.06 12.58
CA VAL A 185 -36.60 22.50 12.83
C VAL A 185 -37.31 23.15 11.66
N ASP A 186 -38.50 23.67 11.90
CA ASP A 186 -39.30 24.35 10.87
C ASP A 186 -38.51 25.53 10.25
N ASP A 187 -38.52 25.60 8.91
CA ASP A 187 -37.93 26.68 8.12
C ASP A 187 -36.43 27.00 8.40
N PHE A 188 -35.64 26.02 8.86
CA PHE A 188 -34.21 26.22 9.14
C PHE A 188 -33.40 26.74 7.94
N SER A 189 -33.80 26.38 6.72
CA SER A 189 -33.17 26.90 5.49
C SER A 189 -33.29 28.42 5.36
N ALA A 190 -34.38 29.03 5.85
CA ALA A 190 -34.56 30.48 5.83
C ALA A 190 -33.55 31.19 6.75
N ILE A 191 -33.23 30.59 7.90
CA ILE A 191 -32.19 31.09 8.82
C ILE A 191 -30.83 31.09 8.13
N ASN A 192 -30.46 29.96 7.50
CA ASN A 192 -29.20 29.87 6.77
C ASN A 192 -29.10 30.88 5.62
N ASN A 193 -30.21 31.10 4.91
CA ASN A 193 -30.24 32.06 3.78
C ASN A 193 -30.15 33.52 4.25
N ALA A 194 -30.72 33.84 5.41
CA ALA A 194 -30.74 35.20 5.94
C ALA A 194 -29.47 35.58 6.72
N PHE A 195 -28.88 34.63 7.46
CA PHE A 195 -27.78 34.91 8.41
C PHE A 195 -26.50 34.11 8.13
N GLY A 196 -26.53 33.18 7.17
CA GLY A 196 -25.39 32.33 6.81
C GLY A 196 -25.31 31.04 7.64
N HIS A 197 -24.54 30.08 7.13
CA HIS A 197 -24.41 28.75 7.74
C HIS A 197 -23.81 28.75 9.15
N ALA A 198 -22.88 29.67 9.45
CA ALA A 198 -22.28 29.77 10.77
C ALA A 198 -23.31 30.13 11.86
N GLU A 199 -24.26 31.02 11.54
CA GLU A 199 -25.32 31.39 12.48
C GLU A 199 -26.35 30.27 12.63
N GLY A 200 -26.70 29.59 11.53
CA GLY A 200 -27.53 28.39 11.57
C GLY A 200 -26.91 27.30 12.45
N ASP A 201 -25.59 27.14 12.39
CA ASP A 201 -24.85 26.20 13.22
C ASP A 201 -24.93 26.53 14.72
N GLU A 202 -24.84 27.81 15.10
CA GLU A 202 -25.03 28.27 16.48
C GLU A 202 -26.46 28.03 16.99
N VAL A 203 -27.47 28.23 16.13
CA VAL A 203 -28.88 27.91 16.46
C VAL A 203 -29.05 26.43 16.77
N LEU A 204 -28.46 25.55 15.94
CA LEU A 204 -28.53 24.10 16.18
C LEU A 204 -27.76 23.69 17.44
N SER A 205 -26.63 24.35 17.73
CA SER A 205 -25.88 24.16 18.98
C SER A 205 -26.72 24.54 20.20
N ALA A 206 -27.34 25.72 20.20
CA ALA A 206 -28.21 26.18 21.28
C ALA A 206 -29.44 25.27 21.47
N LEU A 207 -30.08 24.85 20.37
CA LEU A 207 -31.19 23.90 20.40
C LEU A 207 -30.77 22.55 21.00
N SER A 208 -29.59 22.05 20.62
CA SER A 208 -29.07 20.78 21.16
C SER A 208 -28.92 20.84 22.68
N HIS A 209 -28.40 21.95 23.22
CA HIS A 209 -28.26 22.15 24.66
C HIS A 209 -29.62 22.22 25.36
N LEU A 210 -30.59 22.95 24.79
CA LEU A 210 -31.95 23.03 25.34
C LEU A 210 -32.61 21.65 25.39
N LEU A 211 -32.49 20.85 24.33
CA LEU A 211 -33.05 19.49 24.30
C LEU A 211 -32.39 18.61 25.36
N VAL A 212 -31.06 18.60 25.49
CA VAL A 212 -30.34 17.81 26.50
C VAL A 212 -30.78 18.16 27.93
N LEU A 213 -31.00 19.45 28.23
CA LEU A 213 -31.43 19.90 29.56
C LEU A 213 -32.85 19.43 29.95
N ASN A 214 -33.68 19.06 28.97
CA ASN A 214 -35.05 18.59 29.19
C ASN A 214 -35.20 17.06 29.14
N LEU A 215 -34.10 16.34 28.93
CA LEU A 215 -34.08 14.88 28.84
C LEU A 215 -33.64 14.24 30.16
N ARG A 216 -34.13 13.03 30.43
CA ARG A 216 -33.70 12.23 31.57
C ARG A 216 -32.30 11.69 31.32
N ARG A 217 -31.62 11.30 32.40
CA ARG A 217 -30.25 10.76 32.32
C ARG A 217 -30.10 9.52 31.42
N GLN A 218 -31.17 8.74 31.25
CA GLN A 218 -31.18 7.53 30.44
C GLN A 218 -31.63 7.76 29.00
N ASP A 219 -32.17 8.94 28.69
CA ASP A 219 -32.62 9.29 27.36
C ASP A 219 -31.40 9.65 26.50
N LEU A 220 -31.45 9.32 25.21
CA LEU A 220 -30.36 9.58 24.28
C LEU A 220 -30.81 10.55 23.19
N LEU A 221 -30.16 11.71 23.12
CA LEU A 221 -30.34 12.67 22.02
C LEU A 221 -29.26 12.47 20.95
N CYS A 222 -29.69 12.33 19.71
CA CYS A 222 -28.82 12.20 18.54
C CYS A 222 -29.21 13.19 17.45
N ARG A 223 -28.24 13.66 16.66
CA ARG A 223 -28.50 14.42 15.43
C ARG A 223 -28.49 13.46 14.24
N LEU A 224 -29.60 13.42 13.49
CA LEU A 224 -29.78 12.49 12.39
C LEU A 224 -29.12 13.00 11.11
N ALA A 225 -29.49 14.21 10.68
CA ALA A 225 -28.91 14.91 9.53
C ALA A 225 -29.43 16.35 9.49
N GLY A 226 -28.55 17.33 9.20
CA GLY A 226 -28.97 18.73 9.03
C GLY A 226 -29.62 19.29 10.30
N ASP A 227 -30.86 19.70 10.20
CA ASP A 227 -31.75 20.23 11.25
C ASP A 227 -32.53 19.15 12.03
N ARG A 228 -32.39 17.87 11.67
CA ARG A 228 -33.16 16.79 12.31
C ARG A 228 -32.47 16.17 13.51
N PHE A 229 -33.22 16.05 14.60
CA PHE A 229 -32.81 15.39 15.83
C PHE A 229 -33.69 14.17 16.11
N VAL A 230 -33.15 13.22 16.85
CA VAL A 230 -33.87 12.04 17.31
C VAL A 230 -33.60 11.84 18.80
N VAL A 231 -34.66 11.68 19.57
CA VAL A 231 -34.59 11.28 20.98
C VAL A 231 -34.98 9.82 21.07
N PHE A 232 -34.10 9.02 21.64
CA PHE A 232 -34.40 7.66 22.05
C PHE A 232 -34.71 7.61 23.54
N LEU A 233 -35.86 7.04 23.89
CA LEU A 233 -36.45 6.99 25.22
C LEU A 233 -36.61 5.51 25.62
N PRO A 234 -35.63 4.94 26.36
CA PRO A 234 -35.68 3.56 26.81
C PRO A 234 -36.59 3.33 28.02
#